data_AF-A0A067GWZ5-F1
#
_entry.id   AF-A0A067GWZ5-F1
#
_cell.length_a   1.000
_cell.length_b   1.000
_cell.length_c   1.000
_cell.angle_alpha   90.00
_cell.angle_beta   90.00
_cell.angle_gamma   90.00
#
_symmetry.space_group_name_H-M   'P 1'
#
loop_
_entity.id
_entity.type
_entity.pdbx_description
1 polymer ?
#
loop_
_entity_poly.entity_id
_entity_poly.type
_entity_poly.pdbx_seq_one_letter_code
_entity_poly.pdbx_strand_id
1 'polypeptide(L)'
;MANEKQFCHDYLFLKPKEVGFVDLILLLFYSNLEKLGFIECPEDSRHPNFRRRWLIFVSVVAQKCLGFLRKPMAAVGYLIELWLNLLSSNGGLLMLLINLLKGNLVIPDRSSAKFTSFLGNIDRRVDLDRSIQPNDRRYYPSLSLMAAKLSYENEAFINNVVKDHWKMEFLGFVNFWNDFQKSYSTQAFLLRDTKANPNVIVVAFRGTEPFNADDWSVDLDVSWYKVTNVGKVHKGFMKALGLQENHGWPKEVDRLSDQPPFAYYTIRQMLKEILQKNKEAKFILTGHSLGGALAILFVSVLVLHEETLLLDRLEGVYTFGQPRVGDEQFGEYMKENLNKYDVNYRRYVYCNDLVPRLPYDDKTLFFKHFGPCLYFNSCYQGKVRRCPLDIISLLF
;
A
#
# COMPACT_ATOMS: atom_id res chain seq x y z
N MET A 1 19.97 -9.96 12.40
CA MET A 1 19.87 -11.01 11.36
C MET A 1 19.76 -12.44 11.90
N ALA A 2 19.88 -12.70 13.21
CA ALA A 2 19.83 -14.08 13.74
C ALA A 2 18.42 -14.69 13.93
N ASN A 3 17.32 -13.92 13.85
CA ASN A 3 15.98 -14.40 14.26
C ASN A 3 14.89 -14.51 13.17
N GLU A 4 15.10 -14.02 11.93
CA GLU A 4 14.08 -14.14 10.86
C GLU A 4 13.77 -15.61 10.48
N LYS A 5 14.62 -16.57 10.88
CA LYS A 5 14.51 -18.01 10.62
C LYS A 5 13.43 -18.72 11.47
N GLN A 6 12.90 -18.08 12.51
CA GLN A 6 11.92 -18.71 13.40
C GLN A 6 10.49 -18.67 12.85
N PHE A 7 10.19 -17.73 11.96
CA PHE A 7 8.83 -17.53 11.42
C PHE A 7 8.55 -18.37 10.16
N CYS A 8 9.55 -18.62 9.31
CA CYS A 8 9.38 -19.34 8.06
C CYS A 8 10.69 -20.01 7.62
N HIS A 9 10.62 -21.28 7.21
CA HIS A 9 11.78 -22.04 6.71
C HIS A 9 11.93 -22.00 5.18
N ASP A 10 10.92 -21.52 4.44
CA ASP A 10 10.91 -21.46 2.97
C ASP A 10 10.70 -20.01 2.49
N TYR A 11 11.80 -19.34 2.11
CA TYR A 11 11.80 -17.91 1.85
C TYR A 11 12.89 -17.45 0.86
N LEU A 12 12.63 -16.40 0.09
CA LEU A 12 13.64 -15.74 -0.74
C LEU A 12 13.89 -14.32 -0.21
N PHE A 13 15.09 -14.03 0.25
CA PHE A 13 15.48 -12.71 0.76
C PHE A 13 16.63 -12.11 -0.04
N LEU A 14 16.49 -10.82 -0.34
CA LEU A 14 17.53 -10.00 -0.90
C LEU A 14 18.03 -9.02 0.16
N LYS A 15 19.35 -8.91 0.31
CA LYS A 15 20.02 -7.97 1.22
C LYS A 15 20.76 -6.89 0.42
N PRO A 16 20.04 -5.93 -0.21
CA PRO A 16 20.64 -4.96 -1.14
C PRO A 16 21.76 -4.11 -0.51
N LYS A 17 21.75 -3.91 0.82
CA LYS A 17 22.76 -3.15 1.56
C LYS A 17 24.12 -3.86 1.65
N GLU A 18 24.13 -5.18 1.57
CA GLU A 18 25.34 -6.01 1.71
C GLU A 18 25.99 -6.35 0.37
N VAL A 19 25.33 -5.98 -0.75
CA VAL A 19 25.78 -6.34 -2.09
C VAL A 19 26.97 -5.45 -2.48
N GLY A 20 28.07 -6.05 -2.94
CA GLY A 20 29.16 -5.34 -3.63
C GLY A 20 28.85 -5.05 -5.11
N PHE A 21 29.79 -4.42 -5.82
CA PHE A 21 29.69 -4.30 -7.29
C PHE A 21 29.99 -5.64 -7.98
N VAL A 22 30.98 -6.38 -7.47
CA VAL A 22 31.36 -7.71 -7.98
C VAL A 22 30.21 -8.70 -7.83
N ASP A 23 29.50 -8.69 -6.70
CA ASP A 23 28.35 -9.54 -6.44
C ASP A 23 27.20 -9.36 -7.46
N LEU A 24 26.98 -8.12 -7.92
CA LEU A 24 26.01 -7.81 -8.96
C LEU A 24 26.40 -8.42 -10.31
N ILE A 25 27.68 -8.37 -10.66
CA ILE A 25 28.20 -9.02 -11.88
C ILE A 25 28.05 -10.54 -11.74
N LEU A 26 28.46 -11.10 -10.59
CA LEU A 26 28.38 -12.53 -10.33
C LEU A 26 26.94 -13.06 -10.43
N LEU A 27 25.93 -12.30 -10.01
CA LEU A 27 24.52 -12.68 -10.15
C LEU A 27 24.10 -12.96 -11.61
N LEU A 28 24.70 -12.29 -12.59
CA LEU A 28 24.39 -12.50 -14.00
C LEU A 28 25.03 -13.77 -14.58
N PHE A 29 26.16 -14.21 -14.01
CA PHE A 29 26.95 -15.33 -14.53
C PHE A 29 26.81 -16.62 -13.71
N TYR A 30 26.74 -16.53 -12.38
CA TYR A 30 26.55 -17.68 -11.50
C TYR A 30 25.10 -18.13 -11.43
N SER A 31 24.87 -19.40 -11.72
CA SER A 31 23.54 -20.02 -11.63
C SER A 31 23.15 -20.40 -10.20
N ASN A 32 24.11 -20.52 -9.27
CA ASN A 32 23.85 -20.84 -7.87
C ASN A 32 23.76 -19.54 -7.03
N LEU A 33 22.55 -19.20 -6.57
CA LEU A 33 22.30 -18.02 -5.77
C LEU A 33 22.84 -18.10 -4.33
N GLU A 34 23.00 -19.28 -3.75
CA GLU A 34 23.45 -19.44 -2.35
C GLU A 34 24.90 -18.98 -2.15
N LYS A 35 25.72 -19.04 -3.21
CA LYS A 35 27.10 -18.55 -3.17
C LYS A 35 27.19 -17.03 -3.10
N LEU A 36 26.07 -16.33 -3.31
CA LEU A 36 26.00 -14.88 -3.22
C LEU A 36 25.50 -14.53 -1.82
N GLY A 37 26.40 -14.03 -0.95
CA GLY A 37 26.12 -13.81 0.47
C GLY A 37 24.96 -12.84 0.79
N PHE A 38 24.45 -12.13 -0.23
CA PHE A 38 23.32 -11.21 -0.12
C PHE A 38 21.96 -11.82 -0.49
N ILE A 39 21.92 -13.09 -0.93
CA ILE A 39 20.69 -13.80 -1.26
C ILE A 39 20.55 -15.00 -0.33
N GLU A 40 19.44 -15.04 0.41
CA GLU A 40 19.03 -16.24 1.14
C GLU A 40 17.84 -16.86 0.39
N CYS A 41 17.93 -18.14 0.03
CA CYS A 41 16.87 -18.82 -0.73
C CYS A 41 16.77 -20.30 -0.34
N PRO A 42 15.60 -20.94 -0.46
CA PRO A 42 15.44 -22.39 -0.24
C PRO A 42 16.17 -23.17 -1.35
N GLU A 43 16.41 -24.46 -1.10
CA GLU A 43 17.13 -25.34 -2.05
C GLU A 43 16.52 -25.29 -3.47
N ASP A 44 15.19 -25.34 -3.55
CA ASP A 44 14.43 -25.33 -4.82
C ASP A 44 14.56 -24.02 -5.61
N SER A 45 15.03 -22.94 -4.97
CA SER A 45 15.23 -21.63 -5.62
C SER A 45 16.69 -21.31 -5.90
N ARG A 46 17.63 -22.20 -5.56
CA ARG A 46 19.09 -21.96 -5.73
C ARG A 46 19.52 -21.79 -7.17
N HIS A 47 18.81 -22.42 -8.11
CA HIS A 47 19.15 -22.45 -9.53
C HIS A 47 18.08 -21.82 -10.43
N PRO A 48 17.85 -20.51 -10.31
CA PRO A 48 16.94 -19.79 -11.19
C PRO A 48 17.44 -19.78 -12.65
N ASN A 49 16.50 -19.70 -13.59
CA ASN A 49 16.82 -19.39 -14.98
C ASN A 49 17.44 -17.97 -15.11
N PHE A 50 18.06 -17.66 -16.25
CA PHE A 50 18.70 -16.37 -16.47
C PHE A 50 17.74 -15.18 -16.30
N ARG A 51 16.49 -15.29 -16.78
CA ARG A 51 15.49 -14.22 -16.65
C ARG A 51 15.21 -13.88 -15.19
N ARG A 52 15.09 -14.88 -14.32
CA ARG A 52 14.89 -14.66 -12.87
C ARG A 52 16.11 -14.04 -12.21
N ARG A 53 17.32 -14.44 -12.60
CA ARG A 53 18.56 -13.75 -12.15
C ARG A 53 18.59 -12.28 -12.60
N TRP A 54 18.20 -12.02 -13.85
CA TRP A 54 18.09 -10.66 -14.39
C TRP A 54 17.08 -9.81 -13.61
N LEU A 55 15.92 -10.35 -13.25
CA LEU A 55 14.92 -9.63 -12.45
C LEU A 55 15.42 -9.32 -11.04
N ILE A 56 16.08 -10.28 -10.37
CA ILE A 56 16.73 -10.05 -9.08
C ILE A 56 17.80 -8.98 -9.22
N PHE A 57 18.61 -9.03 -10.29
CA PHE A 57 19.64 -8.02 -10.58
C PHE A 57 19.03 -6.63 -10.71
N VAL A 58 17.99 -6.46 -11.54
CA VAL A 58 17.30 -5.17 -11.74
C VAL A 58 16.72 -4.65 -10.43
N SER A 59 16.05 -5.51 -9.66
CA SER A 59 15.50 -5.17 -8.34
C SER A 59 16.58 -4.67 -7.38
N VAL A 60 17.70 -5.41 -7.25
CA VAL A 60 18.80 -5.04 -6.34
C VAL A 60 19.50 -3.76 -6.79
N VAL A 61 19.74 -3.59 -8.09
CA VAL A 61 20.32 -2.36 -8.65
C VAL A 61 19.42 -1.16 -8.37
N ALA A 62 18.12 -1.29 -8.63
CA ALA A 62 17.17 -0.21 -8.39
C ALA A 62 17.08 0.16 -6.90
N GLN A 63 17.03 -0.83 -6.00
CA GLN A 63 17.07 -0.61 -4.55
C GLN A 63 18.37 0.08 -4.09
N LYS A 64 19.52 -0.27 -4.67
CA LYS A 64 20.79 0.43 -4.41
C LYS A 64 20.76 1.89 -4.88
N CYS A 65 20.26 2.14 -6.09
CA CYS A 65 20.10 3.50 -6.62
C CYS A 65 19.18 4.33 -5.72
N LEU A 66 18.03 3.78 -5.30
CA LEU A 66 17.11 4.43 -4.37
C LEU A 66 17.76 4.70 -3.00
N GLY A 67 18.53 3.73 -2.48
CA GLY A 67 19.29 3.91 -1.24
C GLY A 67 20.28 5.07 -1.31
N PHE A 68 20.99 5.22 -2.44
CA PHE A 68 21.90 6.34 -2.69
C PHE A 68 21.16 7.68 -2.84
N LEU A 69 20.02 7.69 -3.53
CA LEU A 69 19.21 8.88 -3.80
C LEU A 69 18.24 9.23 -2.67
N ARG A 70 18.19 8.46 -1.57
CA ARG A 70 17.22 8.62 -0.48
C ARG A 70 17.12 10.04 0.07
N LYS A 71 18.25 10.62 0.49
CA LYS A 71 18.29 12.00 1.03
C LYS A 71 18.01 13.05 -0.06
N PRO A 72 18.66 12.99 -1.25
CA PRO A 72 18.33 13.89 -2.36
C PRO A 72 16.85 13.90 -2.75
N MET A 73 16.23 12.72 -2.92
CA MET A 73 14.82 12.60 -3.29
C MET A 73 13.92 13.24 -2.24
N ALA A 74 14.13 12.93 -0.96
CA ALA A 74 13.36 13.53 0.13
C ALA A 74 13.51 15.06 0.18
N ALA A 75 14.71 15.59 -0.03
CA ALA A 75 14.96 17.03 -0.07
C ALA A 75 14.25 17.71 -1.26
N VAL A 76 14.32 17.09 -2.45
CA VAL A 76 13.60 17.57 -3.65
C VAL A 76 12.10 17.58 -3.42
N GLY A 77 11.54 16.50 -2.88
CA GLY A 77 10.12 16.41 -2.55
C GLY A 77 9.69 17.51 -1.59
N TYR A 78 10.46 17.71 -0.50
CA TYR A 78 10.21 18.77 0.47
C TYR A 78 10.19 20.17 -0.17
N LEU A 79 11.19 20.48 -1.01
CA LEU A 79 11.28 21.77 -1.69
C LEU A 79 10.12 22.00 -2.66
N ILE A 80 9.76 20.97 -3.44
CA ILE A 80 8.64 21.04 -4.38
C ILE A 80 7.33 21.27 -3.62
N GLU A 81 7.05 20.52 -2.57
CA GLU A 81 5.84 20.69 -1.77
C GLU A 81 5.76 22.08 -1.13
N LEU A 82 6.86 22.55 -0.52
CA LEU A 82 6.90 23.90 0.04
C LEU A 82 6.64 24.97 -1.02
N TRP A 83 7.28 24.85 -2.18
CA TRP A 83 7.10 25.81 -3.27
C TRP A 83 5.67 25.84 -3.79
N LEU A 84 5.07 24.67 -4.04
CA LEU A 84 3.70 24.55 -4.52
C LEU A 84 2.70 25.11 -3.49
N ASN A 85 2.88 24.81 -2.21
CA ASN A 85 2.02 25.32 -1.14
C ASN A 85 2.22 26.82 -0.88
N LEU A 86 3.44 27.34 -1.02
CA LEU A 86 3.72 28.77 -0.94
C LEU A 86 2.99 29.54 -2.04
N LEU A 87 3.07 29.04 -3.28
CA LEU A 87 2.31 29.59 -4.41
C LEU A 87 0.81 29.52 -4.17
N SER A 88 0.30 28.35 -3.76
CA SER A 88 -1.13 28.13 -3.54
C SER A 88 -1.69 29.03 -2.43
N SER A 89 -0.98 29.12 -1.30
CA SER A 89 -1.40 29.90 -0.12
C SER A 89 -1.40 31.41 -0.36
N ASN A 90 -0.62 31.90 -1.34
CA ASN A 90 -0.53 33.32 -1.68
C ASN A 90 -1.29 33.70 -2.95
N GLY A 91 -2.11 32.81 -3.53
CA GLY A 91 -2.93 33.13 -4.72
C GLY A 91 -2.16 33.10 -6.04
N GLY A 92 -1.07 32.33 -6.12
CA GLY A 92 -0.24 32.16 -7.32
C GLY A 92 0.99 33.06 -7.36
N LEU A 93 1.80 32.94 -8.42
CA LEU A 93 3.11 33.59 -8.52
C LEU A 93 3.04 35.13 -8.47
N LEU A 94 2.10 35.73 -9.20
CA LEU A 94 1.96 37.18 -9.25
C LEU A 94 1.56 37.74 -7.87
N MET A 95 0.59 37.10 -7.22
CA MET A 95 0.10 37.55 -5.92
C MET A 95 1.10 37.26 -4.79
N LEU A 96 1.91 36.20 -4.91
CA LEU A 96 3.06 35.95 -4.04
C LEU A 96 4.04 37.13 -4.04
N LEU A 97 4.41 37.64 -5.23
CA LEU A 97 5.31 38.81 -5.34
C LEU A 97 4.68 40.06 -4.73
N ILE A 98 3.37 40.27 -4.94
CA ILE A 98 2.64 41.38 -4.33
C ILE A 98 2.61 41.27 -2.80
N ASN A 99 2.31 40.08 -2.26
CA ASN A 99 2.27 39.83 -0.82
C ASN A 99 3.64 39.99 -0.17
N LEU A 100 4.71 39.59 -0.87
CA LEU A 100 6.09 39.80 -0.43
C LEU A 100 6.40 41.30 -0.30
N LEU A 101 6.06 42.10 -1.33
CA LEU A 101 6.27 43.56 -1.29
C LEU A 101 5.41 44.26 -0.24
N LYS A 102 4.21 43.75 0.05
CA LYS A 102 3.29 44.30 1.06
C LYS A 102 3.57 43.82 2.49
N GLY A 103 4.53 42.89 2.69
CA GLY A 103 4.79 42.27 3.99
C GLY A 103 3.71 41.30 4.47
N ASN A 104 2.79 40.88 3.60
CA ASN A 104 1.66 40.00 3.91
C ASN A 104 1.91 38.55 3.44
N LEU A 105 3.16 38.11 3.44
CA LEU A 105 3.55 36.79 2.96
C LEU A 105 2.97 35.69 3.85
N VAL A 106 2.18 34.79 3.28
CA VAL A 106 1.67 33.61 3.99
C VAL A 106 2.67 32.46 3.81
N ILE A 107 3.33 32.07 4.90
CA ILE A 107 4.25 30.92 4.91
C ILE A 107 3.44 29.64 5.14
N PRO A 108 3.56 28.62 4.28
CA PRO A 108 2.80 27.38 4.42
C PRO A 108 3.26 26.57 5.64
N ASP A 109 2.32 26.17 6.49
CA ASP A 109 2.54 25.27 7.63
C ASP A 109 2.15 23.83 7.24
N ARG A 110 3.11 22.90 7.26
CA ARG A 110 2.91 21.50 6.85
C ARG A 110 1.91 20.73 7.71
N SER A 111 1.67 21.18 8.94
CA SER A 111 0.69 20.57 9.84
C SER A 111 -0.73 21.11 9.66
N SER A 112 -0.89 22.14 8.82
CA SER A 112 -2.16 22.81 8.60
C SER A 112 -3.05 22.05 7.62
N ALA A 113 -4.37 22.17 7.83
CA ALA A 113 -5.39 21.72 6.89
C ALA A 113 -5.37 22.44 5.54
N LYS A 114 -4.55 23.49 5.38
CA LYS A 114 -4.34 24.17 4.09
C LYS A 114 -3.16 23.62 3.30
N PHE A 115 -2.28 22.85 3.94
CA PHE A 115 -1.13 22.25 3.29
C PHE A 115 -1.55 20.96 2.59
N THR A 116 -1.07 20.79 1.37
CA THR A 116 -1.34 19.61 0.55
C THR A 116 -0.04 18.95 0.11
N SER A 117 -0.05 17.63 -0.01
CA SER A 117 1.04 16.86 -0.59
C SER A 117 1.27 17.26 -2.05
N PHE A 118 2.36 16.73 -2.65
CA PHE A 118 2.55 16.85 -4.10
C PHE A 118 1.32 16.37 -4.90
N LEU A 119 0.68 15.27 -4.49
CA LEU A 119 -0.49 14.71 -5.16
C LEU A 119 -1.72 15.61 -5.01
N GLY A 120 -1.95 16.18 -3.83
CA GLY A 120 -3.02 17.15 -3.58
C GLY A 120 -2.86 18.45 -4.38
N ASN A 121 -1.61 18.83 -4.69
CA ASN A 121 -1.33 19.97 -5.57
C ASN A 121 -1.63 19.68 -7.05
N ILE A 122 -1.39 18.44 -7.51
CA ILE A 122 -1.70 18.00 -8.89
C ILE A 122 -3.21 17.82 -9.08
N ASP A 123 -3.88 17.21 -8.10
CA ASP A 123 -5.32 16.99 -8.15
C ASP A 123 -6.00 17.56 -6.90
N ARG A 124 -6.58 18.75 -7.05
CA ARG A 124 -7.22 19.51 -5.98
C ARG A 124 -8.65 19.06 -5.64
N ARG A 125 -9.21 18.07 -6.35
CA ARG A 125 -10.60 17.64 -6.13
C ARG A 125 -10.72 16.92 -4.79
N VAL A 126 -11.62 17.39 -3.94
CA VAL A 126 -11.90 16.75 -2.64
C VAL A 126 -13.35 16.31 -2.50
N ASP A 127 -14.28 16.93 -3.22
CA ASP A 127 -15.71 16.63 -3.06
C ASP A 127 -16.09 15.29 -3.70
N LEU A 128 -17.02 14.58 -3.05
CA LEU A 128 -17.66 13.39 -3.59
C LEU A 128 -18.67 13.77 -4.68
N ASP A 129 -18.81 12.92 -5.69
CA ASP A 129 -19.81 13.10 -6.75
C ASP A 129 -21.23 13.00 -6.18
N ARG A 130 -21.98 14.11 -6.23
CA ARG A 130 -23.33 14.21 -5.69
C ARG A 130 -24.36 13.34 -6.43
N SER A 131 -24.05 12.88 -7.64
CA SER A 131 -24.93 11.98 -8.38
C SER A 131 -24.85 10.52 -7.90
N ILE A 132 -23.80 10.16 -7.14
CA ILE A 132 -23.59 8.81 -6.64
C ILE A 132 -24.06 8.75 -5.18
N GLN A 133 -25.25 8.18 -4.99
CA GLN A 133 -25.90 8.07 -3.68
C GLN A 133 -25.53 6.75 -2.97
N PRO A 134 -25.68 6.64 -1.64
CA PRO A 134 -25.29 5.44 -0.88
C PRO A 134 -25.88 4.10 -1.36
N ASN A 135 -27.04 4.14 -2.01
CA ASN A 135 -27.69 2.96 -2.59
C ASN A 135 -27.17 2.58 -4.00
N ASP A 136 -26.30 3.39 -4.60
CA ASP A 136 -25.67 3.10 -5.88
C ASP A 136 -24.49 2.14 -5.70
N ARG A 137 -24.43 1.09 -6.52
CA ARG A 137 -23.30 0.14 -6.58
C ARG A 137 -21.92 0.78 -6.81
N ARG A 138 -21.88 2.03 -7.29
CA ARG A 138 -20.66 2.82 -7.52
C ARG A 138 -20.20 3.57 -6.28
N TYR A 139 -21.07 3.74 -5.29
CA TYR A 139 -20.81 4.57 -4.12
C TYR A 139 -19.58 4.15 -3.34
N TYR A 140 -19.54 2.89 -2.87
CA TYR A 140 -18.39 2.39 -2.11
C TYR A 140 -17.07 2.40 -2.90
N PRO A 141 -17.03 1.99 -4.18
CA PRO A 141 -15.86 2.24 -5.02
C PRO A 141 -15.41 3.70 -5.10
N SER A 142 -16.34 4.63 -5.32
CA SER A 142 -16.04 6.06 -5.46
C SER A 142 -15.56 6.68 -4.15
N LEU A 143 -16.20 6.35 -3.03
CA LEU A 143 -15.76 6.76 -1.70
C LEU A 143 -14.37 6.19 -1.38
N SER A 144 -14.13 4.92 -1.72
CA SER A 144 -12.85 4.25 -1.52
C SER A 144 -11.74 4.85 -2.37
N LEU A 145 -12.02 5.28 -3.60
CA LEU A 145 -11.08 5.99 -4.46
C LEU A 145 -10.67 7.32 -3.84
N MET A 146 -11.65 8.11 -3.41
CA MET A 146 -11.40 9.42 -2.79
C MET A 146 -10.66 9.27 -1.47
N ALA A 147 -10.98 8.25 -0.65
CA ALA A 147 -10.25 7.94 0.58
C ALA A 147 -8.82 7.46 0.31
N ALA A 148 -8.60 6.60 -0.71
CA ALA A 148 -7.26 6.15 -1.10
C ALA A 148 -6.38 7.28 -1.66
N LYS A 149 -6.97 8.29 -2.29
CA LYS A 149 -6.26 9.53 -2.66
C LYS A 149 -5.95 10.38 -1.44
N LEU A 150 -6.94 10.56 -0.57
CA LEU A 150 -6.85 11.41 0.61
C LEU A 150 -5.83 10.88 1.64
N SER A 151 -5.51 9.58 1.64
CA SER A 151 -4.55 8.97 2.56
C SER A 151 -3.10 9.47 2.40
N TYR A 152 -2.81 10.20 1.32
CA TYR A 152 -1.52 10.87 1.10
C TYR A 152 -1.38 12.23 1.79
N GLU A 153 -2.49 12.78 2.31
CA GLU A 153 -2.49 14.10 2.92
C GLU A 153 -2.20 14.04 4.43
N ASN A 154 -1.90 15.19 5.04
CA ASN A 154 -1.69 15.27 6.48
C ASN A 154 -3.01 15.14 7.26
N GLU A 155 -2.93 14.74 8.53
CA GLU A 155 -4.10 14.50 9.38
C GLU A 155 -5.08 15.69 9.44
N ALA A 156 -4.58 16.93 9.54
CA ALA A 156 -5.44 18.11 9.63
C ALA A 156 -6.24 18.32 8.34
N PHE A 157 -5.62 18.12 7.18
CA PHE A 157 -6.27 18.18 5.88
C PHE A 157 -7.32 17.07 5.74
N ILE A 158 -6.96 15.83 6.09
CA ILE A 158 -7.87 14.68 6.05
C ILE A 158 -9.11 14.93 6.93
N ASN A 159 -8.89 15.35 8.17
CA ASN A 159 -9.96 15.63 9.14
C ASN A 159 -10.90 16.74 8.63
N ASN A 160 -10.36 17.81 8.05
CA ASN A 160 -11.15 18.88 7.43
C ASN A 160 -11.98 18.37 6.24
N VAL A 161 -11.40 17.61 5.31
CA VAL A 161 -12.14 17.05 4.18
C VAL A 161 -13.25 16.09 4.64
N VAL A 162 -12.95 15.16 5.53
CA VAL A 162 -13.93 14.17 6.02
C VAL A 162 -15.11 14.86 6.74
N LYS A 163 -14.83 15.80 7.64
CA LYS A 163 -15.88 16.49 8.42
C LYS A 163 -16.60 17.56 7.62
N ASP A 164 -15.87 18.43 6.94
CA ASP A 164 -16.44 19.65 6.38
C ASP A 164 -16.92 19.48 4.93
N HIS A 165 -16.25 18.64 4.14
CA HIS A 165 -16.66 18.37 2.75
C HIS A 165 -17.56 17.14 2.66
N TRP A 166 -17.15 16.02 3.26
CA TRP A 166 -17.90 14.77 3.13
C TRP A 166 -19.05 14.67 4.12
N LYS A 167 -19.04 15.48 5.20
CA LYS A 167 -20.03 15.43 6.30
C LYS A 167 -20.08 14.04 6.94
N MET A 168 -18.90 13.44 7.11
CA MET A 168 -18.68 12.13 7.73
C MET A 168 -17.88 12.28 9.02
N GLU A 169 -17.79 11.22 9.81
CA GLU A 169 -17.05 11.24 11.07
C GLU A 169 -15.61 10.77 10.84
N PHE A 170 -14.63 11.60 11.18
CA PHE A 170 -13.22 11.22 11.19
C PHE A 170 -12.90 10.44 12.47
N LEU A 171 -12.39 9.22 12.33
CA LEU A 171 -12.13 8.32 13.46
C LEU A 171 -10.67 8.31 13.91
N GLY A 172 -9.73 8.66 13.03
CA GLY A 172 -8.32 8.82 13.39
C GLY A 172 -7.37 8.63 12.22
N PHE A 173 -6.14 9.11 12.41
CA PHE A 173 -4.99 8.92 11.53
C PHE A 173 -3.85 8.34 12.37
N VAL A 174 -3.18 7.30 11.87
CA VAL A 174 -2.16 6.59 12.64
C VAL A 174 -0.93 6.33 11.78
N ASN A 175 0.23 6.63 12.36
CA ASN A 175 1.53 6.23 11.86
C ASN A 175 1.91 4.91 12.52
N PHE A 176 2.23 3.89 11.73
CA PHE A 176 2.53 2.55 12.21
C PHE A 176 4.01 2.22 12.07
N TRP A 177 4.50 1.49 13.07
CA TRP A 177 5.87 1.04 13.15
C TRP A 177 6.13 -0.18 12.28
N ASN A 178 7.26 -0.14 11.56
CA ASN A 178 7.79 -1.27 10.83
C ASN A 178 9.02 -1.81 11.57
N ASP A 179 8.89 -3.01 12.13
CA ASP A 179 9.94 -3.61 12.96
C ASP A 179 11.25 -3.85 12.21
N PHE A 180 11.20 -4.00 10.89
CA PHE A 180 12.40 -4.28 10.11
C PHE A 180 13.11 -3.01 9.62
N GLN A 181 12.36 -1.92 9.44
CA GLN A 181 12.93 -0.61 9.10
C GLN A 181 13.30 0.22 10.33
N LYS A 182 12.77 -0.16 11.51
CA LYS A 182 12.91 0.57 12.77
C LYS A 182 12.46 2.03 12.63
N SER A 183 11.34 2.22 11.94
CA SER A 183 10.74 3.53 11.67
C SER A 183 9.23 3.43 11.49
N TYR A 184 8.55 4.59 11.59
CA TYR A 184 7.15 4.73 11.24
C TYR A 184 7.00 4.93 9.73
N SER A 185 6.73 3.86 8.98
CA SER A 185 6.71 3.90 7.51
C SER A 185 5.37 3.55 6.88
N THR A 186 4.40 3.08 7.66
CA THR A 186 3.05 2.79 7.16
C THR A 186 2.05 3.75 7.79
N GLN A 187 1.10 4.23 7.00
CA GLN A 187 0.06 5.16 7.44
C GLN A 187 -1.30 4.69 6.99
N ALA A 188 -2.31 4.90 7.82
CA ALA A 188 -3.70 4.77 7.44
C ALA A 188 -4.56 5.75 8.23
N PHE A 189 -5.74 6.04 7.67
CA PHE A 189 -6.77 6.75 8.40
C PHE A 189 -8.10 6.01 8.31
N LEU A 190 -8.96 6.29 9.29
CA LEU A 190 -10.29 5.72 9.41
C LEU A 190 -11.33 6.83 9.40
N LEU A 191 -12.42 6.59 8.71
CA LEU A 191 -13.63 7.41 8.75
C LEU A 191 -14.86 6.53 8.89
N ARG A 192 -15.94 7.09 9.42
CA ARG A 192 -17.26 6.48 9.42
C ARG A 192 -18.16 7.26 8.49
N ASP A 193 -18.66 6.57 7.47
CA ASP A 193 -19.75 7.03 6.65
C ASP A 193 -21.06 6.93 7.45
N THR A 194 -21.58 8.09 7.82
CA THR A 194 -22.83 8.28 8.54
C THR A 194 -24.04 8.43 7.62
N LYS A 195 -23.84 8.44 6.30
CA LYS A 195 -24.92 8.55 5.29
C LYS A 195 -25.44 7.18 4.87
N ALA A 196 -24.62 6.15 4.93
CA ALA A 196 -25.04 4.77 4.70
C ALA A 196 -25.77 4.21 5.94
N ASN A 197 -26.81 3.41 5.72
CA ASN A 197 -27.46 2.64 6.78
C ASN A 197 -27.43 1.14 6.42
N PRO A 198 -26.70 0.29 7.18
CA PRO A 198 -25.94 0.64 8.37
C PRO A 198 -24.67 1.45 8.07
N ASN A 199 -24.17 2.16 9.09
CA ASN A 199 -22.93 2.95 8.98
C ASN A 199 -21.76 2.07 8.52
N VAL A 200 -20.92 2.61 7.64
CA VAL A 200 -19.74 1.90 7.12
C VAL A 200 -18.46 2.60 7.54
N ILE A 201 -17.52 1.83 8.09
CA ILE A 201 -16.17 2.32 8.41
C ILE A 201 -15.31 2.13 7.17
N VAL A 202 -14.60 3.17 6.73
CA VAL A 202 -13.61 3.05 5.65
C VAL A 202 -12.22 3.17 6.26
N VAL A 203 -11.38 2.17 6.04
CA VAL A 203 -9.95 2.18 6.39
C VAL A 203 -9.16 2.39 5.11
N ALA A 204 -8.43 3.49 5.02
CA ALA A 204 -7.65 3.84 3.84
C ALA A 204 -6.15 3.83 4.18
N PHE A 205 -5.43 2.88 3.59
CA PHE A 205 -3.98 2.81 3.68
C PHE A 205 -3.33 3.77 2.69
N ARG A 206 -2.27 4.44 3.12
CA ARG A 206 -1.41 5.24 2.25
C ARG A 206 -0.53 4.33 1.41
N GLY A 207 -0.34 4.69 0.15
CA GLY A 207 0.65 4.07 -0.72
C GLY A 207 2.00 4.78 -0.68
N THR A 208 2.80 4.54 -1.72
CA THR A 208 4.14 5.10 -1.89
C THR A 208 4.13 6.59 -2.19
N GLU A 209 4.82 7.40 -1.37
CA GLU A 209 5.04 8.82 -1.68
C GLU A 209 6.03 8.96 -2.85
N PRO A 210 5.78 9.82 -3.85
CA PRO A 210 6.63 9.93 -5.04
C PRO A 210 8.11 10.18 -4.75
N PHE A 211 8.41 10.90 -3.67
CA PHE A 211 9.76 11.29 -3.27
C PHE A 211 10.32 10.49 -2.09
N ASN A 212 9.66 9.37 -1.71
CA ASN A 212 10.12 8.49 -0.63
C ASN A 212 10.79 7.24 -1.19
N ALA A 213 12.12 7.22 -1.18
CA ALA A 213 12.91 6.11 -1.71
C ALA A 213 12.73 4.79 -0.93
N ASP A 214 12.37 4.84 0.35
CA ASP A 214 12.15 3.64 1.16
C ASP A 214 10.86 2.94 0.73
N ASP A 215 9.79 3.70 0.51
CA ASP A 215 8.51 3.18 0.02
C ASP A 215 8.69 2.53 -1.37
N TRP A 216 9.40 3.21 -2.29
CA TRP A 216 9.73 2.64 -3.60
C TRP A 216 10.61 1.39 -3.50
N SER A 217 11.50 1.31 -2.52
CA SER A 217 12.34 0.13 -2.33
C SER A 217 11.53 -1.09 -1.89
N VAL A 218 10.45 -0.88 -1.12
CA VAL A 218 9.50 -1.94 -0.77
C VAL A 218 8.82 -2.47 -2.03
N ASP A 219 8.32 -1.60 -2.90
CA ASP A 219 7.60 -2.00 -4.13
C ASP A 219 8.49 -2.77 -5.13
N LEU A 220 9.80 -2.52 -5.10
CA LEU A 220 10.77 -3.16 -5.98
C LEU A 220 11.38 -4.44 -5.39
N ASP A 221 11.13 -4.76 -4.13
CA ASP A 221 11.67 -5.94 -3.46
C ASP A 221 10.95 -7.22 -3.88
N VAL A 222 11.58 -8.06 -4.69
CA VAL A 222 10.98 -9.34 -5.13
C VAL A 222 11.04 -10.46 -4.08
N SER A 223 11.43 -10.15 -2.85
CA SER A 223 11.52 -11.10 -1.73
C SER A 223 10.14 -11.60 -1.28
N TRP A 224 10.07 -12.84 -0.78
CA TRP A 224 8.83 -13.46 -0.32
C TRP A 224 9.03 -14.39 0.88
N TYR A 225 7.95 -14.54 1.66
CA TYR A 225 7.79 -15.60 2.67
C TYR A 225 6.75 -16.60 2.19
N LYS A 226 6.99 -17.90 2.35
CA LYS A 226 5.94 -18.90 2.19
C LYS A 226 5.20 -19.08 3.52
N VAL A 227 3.93 -18.73 3.54
CA VAL A 227 3.06 -18.96 4.68
C VAL A 227 2.36 -20.30 4.47
N THR A 228 2.48 -21.20 5.45
CA THR A 228 1.91 -22.56 5.40
C THR A 228 0.40 -22.49 5.11
N ASN A 229 -0.07 -23.31 4.16
CA ASN A 229 -1.46 -23.36 3.68
C ASN A 229 -2.01 -22.08 3.02
N VAL A 230 -1.18 -21.04 2.90
CA VAL A 230 -1.58 -19.76 2.30
C VAL A 230 -0.84 -19.53 0.97
N GLY A 231 0.46 -19.82 0.90
CA GLY A 231 1.28 -19.61 -0.30
C GLY A 231 2.39 -18.58 -0.08
N LYS A 232 3.03 -18.16 -1.17
CA LYS A 232 4.12 -17.16 -1.12
C LYS A 232 3.55 -15.76 -1.15
N VAL A 233 3.99 -14.92 -0.21
CA VAL A 233 3.49 -13.56 -0.01
C VAL A 233 4.67 -12.59 0.02
N HIS A 234 4.45 -11.41 -0.54
CA HIS A 234 5.48 -10.38 -0.71
C HIS A 234 6.01 -9.89 0.64
N LYS A 235 7.32 -10.07 0.85
CA LYS A 235 8.01 -9.81 2.12
C LYS A 235 7.81 -8.36 2.56
N GLY A 236 8.07 -7.41 1.67
CA GLY A 236 7.97 -5.98 1.96
C GLY A 236 6.58 -5.56 2.46
N PHE A 237 5.53 -6.15 1.89
CA PHE A 237 4.14 -5.81 2.26
C PHE A 237 3.78 -6.39 3.63
N MET A 238 4.22 -7.61 3.93
CA MET A 238 4.05 -8.20 5.27
C MET A 238 4.75 -7.36 6.35
N LYS A 239 5.98 -6.92 6.08
CA LYS A 239 6.74 -6.06 6.98
C LYS A 239 6.04 -4.71 7.24
N ALA A 240 5.56 -4.06 6.19
CA ALA A 240 4.82 -2.80 6.29
C ALA A 240 3.50 -2.96 7.06
N LEU A 241 2.78 -4.07 6.86
CA LEU A 241 1.51 -4.31 7.54
C LEU A 241 1.67 -4.63 9.04
N GLY A 242 2.84 -5.08 9.48
CA GLY A 242 3.12 -5.31 10.91
C GLY A 242 3.60 -6.72 11.26
N LEU A 243 4.18 -7.46 10.31
CA LEU A 243 4.97 -8.64 10.62
C LEU A 243 6.07 -8.24 11.62
N GLN A 244 6.25 -9.03 12.67
CA GLN A 244 7.27 -8.78 13.69
C GLN A 244 8.54 -9.60 13.40
N GLU A 245 9.72 -9.02 13.64
CA GLU A 245 11.01 -9.66 13.33
C GLU A 245 11.21 -10.97 14.11
N ASN A 246 10.79 -10.99 15.38
CA ASN A 246 11.01 -12.13 16.28
C ASN A 246 9.79 -13.06 16.42
N HIS A 247 8.57 -12.54 16.24
CA HIS A 247 7.34 -13.29 16.52
C HIS A 247 6.51 -13.61 15.28
N GLY A 248 6.84 -13.02 14.13
CA GLY A 248 6.06 -13.20 12.91
C GLY A 248 4.67 -12.58 13.00
N TRP A 249 3.64 -13.41 12.86
CA TRP A 249 2.22 -13.05 13.02
C TRP A 249 1.63 -13.67 14.29
N PRO A 250 1.99 -13.19 15.49
CA PRO A 250 1.34 -13.65 16.72
C PRO A 250 -0.15 -13.33 16.68
N LYS A 251 -1.02 -14.24 17.15
CA LYS A 251 -2.49 -14.00 17.13
C LYS A 251 -2.87 -12.75 17.94
N GLU A 252 -2.18 -12.49 19.04
CA GLU A 252 -2.33 -11.29 19.87
C GLU A 252 -0.96 -10.70 20.20
N VAL A 253 -0.92 -9.39 20.46
CA VAL A 253 0.30 -8.66 20.85
C VAL A 253 0.07 -8.09 22.23
N ASP A 254 1.02 -8.34 23.13
CA ASP A 254 0.96 -7.82 24.49
C ASP A 254 0.91 -6.29 24.49
N ARG A 255 -0.18 -5.74 25.02
CA ARG A 255 -0.40 -4.29 25.15
C ARG A 255 0.35 -3.70 26.34
N LEU A 256 1.62 -4.02 26.50
CA LEU A 256 2.47 -3.20 27.36
C LEU A 256 2.53 -1.80 26.72
N SER A 257 2.41 -0.74 27.53
CA SER A 257 2.26 0.66 27.09
C SER A 257 3.35 1.16 26.14
N ASP A 258 4.46 0.42 26.05
CA ASP A 258 5.68 0.84 25.37
C ASP A 258 5.87 0.14 24.02
N GLN A 259 4.97 -0.76 23.61
CA GLN A 259 5.07 -1.37 22.28
C GLN A 259 4.58 -0.42 21.18
N PRO A 260 5.33 -0.27 20.08
CA PRO A 260 4.94 0.62 19.01
C PRO A 260 3.73 0.07 18.24
N PRO A 261 2.87 0.94 17.66
CA PRO A 261 1.64 0.52 17.00
C PRO A 261 1.93 -0.14 15.63
N PHE A 262 1.59 -1.43 15.51
CA PHE A 262 1.67 -2.17 14.25
C PHE A 262 0.34 -2.07 13.49
N ALA A 263 0.41 -1.84 12.16
CA ALA A 263 -0.78 -1.50 11.36
C ALA A 263 -1.92 -2.52 11.48
N TYR A 264 -1.63 -3.81 11.29
CA TYR A 264 -2.62 -4.87 11.41
C TYR A 264 -3.28 -4.89 12.80
N TYR A 265 -2.49 -4.97 13.87
CA TYR A 265 -3.01 -5.14 15.23
C TYR A 265 -3.78 -3.94 15.72
N THR A 266 -3.27 -2.73 15.48
CA THR A 266 -3.94 -1.49 15.89
C THR A 266 -5.27 -1.31 15.15
N ILE A 267 -5.29 -1.45 13.82
CA ILE A 267 -6.52 -1.30 13.02
C ILE A 267 -7.53 -2.41 13.36
N ARG A 268 -7.07 -3.67 13.48
CA ARG A 268 -7.91 -4.80 13.91
C ARG A 268 -8.61 -4.49 15.23
N GLN A 269 -7.87 -3.94 16.19
CA GLN A 269 -8.43 -3.61 17.49
C GLN A 269 -9.43 -2.45 17.42
N MET A 270 -9.11 -1.37 16.70
CA MET A 270 -10.04 -0.26 16.48
C MET A 270 -11.35 -0.73 15.83
N LEU A 271 -11.26 -1.61 14.81
CA LEU A 271 -12.42 -2.19 14.15
C LEU A 271 -13.23 -3.06 15.11
N LYS A 272 -12.60 -3.94 15.91
CA LYS A 272 -13.30 -4.74 16.93
C LYS A 272 -14.09 -3.85 17.89
N GLU A 273 -13.46 -2.80 18.41
CA GLU A 273 -14.11 -1.87 19.37
C GLU A 273 -15.31 -1.12 18.76
N ILE A 274 -15.20 -0.71 17.50
CA ILE A 274 -16.29 -0.01 16.80
C ILE A 274 -17.44 -0.98 16.49
N LEU A 275 -17.14 -2.16 15.95
CA LEU A 275 -18.13 -3.13 15.47
C LEU A 275 -18.81 -3.90 16.62
N GLN A 276 -18.18 -3.98 17.79
CA GLN A 276 -18.83 -4.48 19.00
C GLN A 276 -19.90 -3.52 19.52
N LYS A 277 -19.69 -2.20 19.38
CA LYS A 277 -20.65 -1.16 19.79
C LYS A 277 -21.85 -1.05 18.85
N ASN A 278 -21.66 -1.36 17.57
CA ASN A 278 -22.73 -1.37 16.57
C ASN A 278 -22.69 -2.66 15.77
N LYS A 279 -23.66 -3.56 16.01
CA LYS A 279 -23.75 -4.90 15.40
C LYS A 279 -24.20 -4.91 13.93
N GLU A 280 -24.65 -3.79 13.39
CA GLU A 280 -25.03 -3.70 11.97
C GLU A 280 -23.92 -3.04 11.12
N ALA A 281 -23.03 -2.26 11.75
CA ALA A 281 -21.98 -1.52 11.04
C ALA A 281 -21.09 -2.45 10.18
N LYS A 282 -20.67 -2.03 9.00
CA LYS A 282 -19.69 -2.80 8.22
C LYS A 282 -18.42 -2.01 8.04
N PHE A 283 -17.39 -2.62 7.46
CA PHE A 283 -16.20 -1.86 7.08
C PHE A 283 -15.68 -2.22 5.70
N ILE A 284 -14.94 -1.29 5.14
CA ILE A 284 -14.29 -1.36 3.84
C ILE A 284 -12.81 -1.12 4.05
N LEU A 285 -11.99 -1.87 3.33
CA LEU A 285 -10.56 -1.64 3.22
C LEU A 285 -10.24 -1.07 1.84
N THR A 286 -9.45 -0.01 1.79
CA THR A 286 -9.03 0.62 0.54
C THR A 286 -7.59 1.11 0.59
N GLY A 287 -7.02 1.32 -0.59
CA GLY A 287 -5.71 1.94 -0.75
C GLY A 287 -5.29 2.00 -2.20
N HIS A 288 -4.34 2.90 -2.47
CA HIS A 288 -3.70 3.06 -3.77
C HIS A 288 -2.27 2.53 -3.73
N SER A 289 -1.79 1.93 -4.83
CA SER A 289 -0.43 1.37 -4.95
C SER A 289 -0.12 0.39 -3.80
N LEU A 290 0.97 0.57 -3.06
CA LEU A 290 1.31 -0.14 -1.82
C LEU A 290 0.13 -0.22 -0.84
N GLY A 291 -0.65 0.84 -0.67
CA GLY A 291 -1.81 0.85 0.23
C GLY A 291 -2.88 -0.15 -0.19
N GLY A 292 -3.04 -0.39 -1.51
CA GLY A 292 -3.92 -1.43 -2.02
C GLY A 292 -3.41 -2.84 -1.67
N ALA A 293 -2.10 -3.05 -1.72
CA ALA A 293 -1.48 -4.32 -1.31
C ALA A 293 -1.70 -4.57 0.20
N LEU A 294 -1.53 -3.55 1.02
CA LEU A 294 -1.79 -3.61 2.46
C LEU A 294 -3.27 -3.90 2.77
N ALA A 295 -4.20 -3.28 2.05
CA ALA A 295 -5.63 -3.50 2.23
C ALA A 295 -6.05 -4.96 2.04
N ILE A 296 -5.61 -5.61 0.95
CA ILE A 296 -5.94 -7.02 0.71
C ILE A 296 -5.13 -7.98 1.59
N LEU A 297 -3.89 -7.62 1.91
CA LEU A 297 -3.06 -8.40 2.83
C LEU A 297 -3.64 -8.38 4.24
N PHE A 298 -4.23 -7.27 4.69
CA PHE A 298 -4.93 -7.18 5.97
C PHE A 298 -6.03 -8.25 6.08
N VAL A 299 -6.81 -8.47 5.01
CA VAL A 299 -7.81 -9.54 4.99
C VAL A 299 -7.17 -10.91 5.12
N SER A 300 -6.06 -11.17 4.42
CA SER A 300 -5.37 -12.48 4.54
C SER A 300 -4.91 -12.77 5.98
N VAL A 301 -4.46 -11.75 6.72
CA VAL A 301 -4.06 -11.92 8.12
C VAL A 301 -5.28 -12.08 9.04
N LEU A 302 -6.40 -11.39 8.75
CA LEU A 302 -7.67 -11.66 9.46
C LEU A 302 -8.10 -13.12 9.31
N VAL A 303 -8.01 -13.68 8.10
CA VAL A 303 -8.32 -15.10 7.86
C VAL A 303 -7.34 -16.00 8.58
N LEU A 304 -6.04 -15.72 8.51
CA LEU A 304 -4.99 -16.47 9.21
C LEU A 304 -5.21 -16.48 10.73
N HIS A 305 -5.70 -15.38 11.30
CA HIS A 305 -5.98 -15.24 12.73
C HIS A 305 -7.39 -15.70 13.11
N GLU A 306 -8.19 -16.19 12.15
CA GLU A 306 -9.56 -16.65 12.35
C GLU A 306 -10.49 -15.56 12.93
N GLU A 307 -10.32 -14.31 12.49
CA GLU A 307 -11.08 -13.15 12.96
C GLU A 307 -12.49 -13.10 12.36
N THR A 308 -13.30 -14.13 12.63
CA THR A 308 -14.62 -14.37 12.03
C THR A 308 -15.56 -13.16 12.15
N LEU A 309 -15.63 -12.53 13.32
CA LEU A 309 -16.47 -11.34 13.54
C LEU A 309 -16.12 -10.19 12.58
N LEU A 310 -14.84 -9.99 12.28
CA LEU A 310 -14.41 -8.95 11.35
C LEU A 310 -14.66 -9.41 9.91
N LEU A 311 -14.38 -10.67 9.59
CA LEU A 311 -14.59 -11.21 8.25
C LEU A 311 -16.07 -11.16 7.84
N ASP A 312 -17.00 -11.50 8.74
CA ASP A 312 -18.46 -11.42 8.52
C ASP A 312 -18.97 -9.98 8.30
N ARG A 313 -18.17 -8.98 8.68
CA ARG A 313 -18.54 -7.55 8.67
C ARG A 313 -17.73 -6.74 7.66
N LEU A 314 -16.88 -7.42 6.89
CA LEU A 314 -16.11 -6.84 5.80
C LEU A 314 -17.00 -6.71 4.56
N GLU A 315 -17.48 -5.50 4.29
CA GLU A 315 -18.34 -5.21 3.14
C GLU A 315 -17.59 -5.33 1.80
N GLY A 316 -16.32 -4.93 1.79
CA GLY A 316 -15.53 -4.99 0.57
C GLY A 316 -14.10 -4.50 0.70
N VAL A 317 -13.34 -4.80 -0.34
CA VAL A 317 -11.97 -4.36 -0.53
C VAL A 317 -11.87 -3.74 -1.92
N TYR A 318 -11.58 -2.44 -1.97
CA TYR A 318 -11.48 -1.68 -3.21
C TYR A 318 -10.07 -1.13 -3.34
N THR A 319 -9.32 -1.58 -4.34
CA THR A 319 -7.91 -1.21 -4.49
C THR A 319 -7.65 -0.56 -5.84
N PHE A 320 -6.71 0.39 -5.86
CA PHE A 320 -6.40 1.20 -7.03
C PHE A 320 -4.91 1.09 -7.34
N GLY A 321 -4.55 0.67 -8.56
CA GLY A 321 -3.14 0.49 -8.91
C GLY A 321 -2.42 -0.57 -8.05
N GLN A 322 -3.14 -1.56 -7.53
CA GLN A 322 -2.60 -2.57 -6.61
C GLN A 322 -1.53 -3.45 -7.30
N PRO A 323 -0.31 -3.60 -6.73
CA PRO A 323 0.66 -4.58 -7.22
C PRO A 323 0.22 -6.02 -6.89
N ARG A 324 0.93 -7.01 -7.43
CA ARG A 324 0.70 -8.43 -7.08
C ARG A 324 1.23 -8.71 -5.67
N VAL A 325 0.41 -9.36 -4.84
CA VAL A 325 0.67 -9.49 -3.39
C VAL A 325 1.20 -10.87 -3.01
N GLY A 326 0.73 -11.91 -3.68
CA GLY A 326 1.12 -13.30 -3.42
C GLY A 326 1.04 -14.15 -4.67
N ASP A 327 1.38 -15.43 -4.52
CA ASP A 327 1.38 -16.39 -5.62
C ASP A 327 0.00 -16.95 -5.98
N GLU A 328 -0.03 -17.94 -6.87
CA GLU A 328 -1.26 -18.62 -7.26
C GLU A 328 -1.97 -19.25 -6.06
N GLN A 329 -1.21 -19.89 -5.17
CA GLN A 329 -1.75 -20.49 -3.95
C GLN A 329 -2.39 -19.42 -3.04
N PHE A 330 -1.72 -18.27 -2.87
CA PHE A 330 -2.29 -17.12 -2.16
C PHE A 330 -3.57 -16.62 -2.85
N GLY A 331 -3.59 -16.58 -4.18
CA GLY A 331 -4.74 -16.19 -4.96
C GLY A 331 -5.95 -17.11 -4.75
N GLU A 332 -5.76 -18.43 -4.78
CA GLU A 332 -6.83 -19.39 -4.51
C GLU A 332 -7.29 -19.34 -3.05
N TYR A 333 -6.35 -19.31 -2.10
CA TYR A 333 -6.64 -19.14 -0.68
C TYR A 333 -7.53 -17.90 -0.43
N MET A 334 -7.20 -16.77 -1.05
CA MET A 334 -7.98 -15.55 -0.90
C MET A 334 -9.34 -15.63 -1.61
N LYS A 335 -9.43 -16.21 -2.81
CA LYS A 335 -10.72 -16.38 -3.50
C LYS A 335 -11.70 -17.22 -2.67
N GLU A 336 -11.23 -18.34 -2.12
CA GLU A 336 -12.05 -19.22 -1.27
C GLU A 336 -12.60 -18.47 -0.06
N ASN A 337 -11.74 -17.73 0.65
CA ASN A 337 -12.16 -16.99 1.84
C ASN A 337 -13.03 -15.76 1.53
N LEU A 338 -12.73 -15.00 0.48
CA LEU A 338 -13.57 -13.88 0.07
C LEU A 338 -14.96 -14.36 -0.35
N ASN A 339 -15.07 -15.50 -1.03
CA ASN A 339 -16.37 -16.11 -1.35
C ASN A 339 -17.10 -16.61 -0.10
N LYS A 340 -16.38 -17.24 0.84
CA LYS A 340 -16.95 -17.75 2.10
C LYS A 340 -17.63 -16.65 2.92
N TYR A 341 -17.04 -15.45 2.95
CA TYR A 341 -17.53 -14.30 3.72
C TYR A 341 -18.29 -13.27 2.87
N ASP A 342 -18.61 -13.58 1.61
CA ASP A 342 -19.31 -12.71 0.65
C ASP A 342 -18.69 -11.29 0.51
N VAL A 343 -17.36 -11.24 0.45
CA VAL A 343 -16.61 -9.98 0.42
C VAL A 343 -16.46 -9.45 -1.01
N ASN A 344 -16.92 -8.22 -1.23
CA ASN A 344 -16.76 -7.53 -2.52
C ASN A 344 -15.30 -7.09 -2.75
N TYR A 345 -14.49 -7.92 -3.41
CA TYR A 345 -13.15 -7.54 -3.84
C TYR A 345 -13.11 -7.00 -5.27
N ARG A 346 -12.65 -5.76 -5.46
CA ARG A 346 -12.49 -5.13 -6.77
C ARG A 346 -11.17 -4.41 -6.91
N ARG A 347 -10.40 -4.79 -7.93
CA ARG A 347 -9.15 -4.11 -8.32
C ARG A 347 -9.39 -3.17 -9.50
N TYR A 348 -9.04 -1.91 -9.34
CA TYR A 348 -9.13 -0.88 -10.38
C TYR A 348 -7.73 -0.63 -10.96
N VAL A 349 -7.63 -0.74 -12.29
CA VAL A 349 -6.38 -0.52 -13.04
C VAL A 349 -6.60 0.53 -14.11
N TYR A 350 -5.75 1.56 -14.11
CA TYR A 350 -5.85 2.65 -15.06
C TYR A 350 -4.79 2.53 -16.17
N CYS A 351 -5.24 2.43 -17.41
CA CYS A 351 -4.44 2.59 -18.62
C CYS A 351 -3.10 1.81 -18.57
N ASN A 352 -1.99 2.55 -18.64
CA ASN A 352 -0.63 2.01 -18.68
C ASN A 352 0.06 2.04 -17.30
N ASP A 353 -0.71 2.05 -16.21
CA ASP A 353 -0.20 1.97 -14.84
C ASP A 353 0.73 0.76 -14.62
N LEU A 354 2.00 1.03 -14.38
CA LEU A 354 3.02 0.00 -14.23
C LEU A 354 2.88 -0.80 -12.92
N VAL A 355 2.27 -0.22 -11.88
CA VAL A 355 2.28 -0.84 -10.54
C VAL A 355 1.52 -2.17 -10.52
N PRO A 356 0.30 -2.31 -11.08
CA PRO A 356 -0.38 -3.60 -11.22
C PRO A 356 0.36 -4.60 -12.10
N ARG A 357 1.41 -4.20 -12.81
CA ARG A 357 2.21 -5.10 -13.64
C ARG A 357 3.44 -5.62 -12.89
N LEU A 358 3.66 -5.17 -11.65
CA LEU A 358 4.75 -5.60 -10.77
C LEU A 358 4.22 -6.34 -9.53
N PRO A 359 5.00 -7.29 -8.98
CA PRO A 359 6.10 -8.01 -9.64
C PRO A 359 5.62 -8.72 -10.93
N TYR A 360 6.53 -8.96 -11.88
CA TYR A 360 6.22 -9.44 -13.24
C TYR A 360 5.37 -10.74 -13.27
N ASP A 361 4.49 -10.86 -14.28
CA ASP A 361 3.74 -12.09 -14.59
C ASP A 361 4.60 -12.97 -15.52
N ASP A 362 4.90 -14.19 -15.10
CA ASP A 362 5.45 -15.23 -15.97
C ASP A 362 4.96 -16.56 -15.42
N LYS A 363 4.88 -17.59 -16.27
CA LYS A 363 4.62 -18.98 -15.86
C LYS A 363 5.63 -19.48 -14.81
N THR A 364 6.75 -18.78 -14.67
CA THR A 364 7.83 -19.04 -13.71
C THR A 364 7.91 -18.02 -12.55
N LEU A 365 7.10 -16.95 -12.57
CA LEU A 365 7.10 -15.92 -11.54
C LEU A 365 5.96 -16.13 -10.55
N PHE A 366 6.33 -16.13 -9.27
CA PHE A 366 5.46 -16.53 -8.19
C PHE A 366 4.20 -15.70 -8.13
N PHE A 367 4.32 -14.38 -8.19
CA PHE A 367 3.22 -13.48 -7.88
C PHE A 367 2.16 -13.44 -8.97
N LYS A 368 0.91 -13.64 -8.59
CA LYS A 368 -0.25 -13.57 -9.48
C LYS A 368 -1.31 -12.64 -8.90
N HIS A 369 -2.05 -12.02 -9.80
CA HIS A 369 -3.28 -11.33 -9.43
C HIS A 369 -4.42 -12.34 -9.27
N PHE A 370 -5.33 -12.05 -8.36
CA PHE A 370 -6.60 -12.74 -8.21
C PHE A 370 -7.76 -11.73 -8.15
N GLY A 371 -8.98 -12.25 -8.21
CA GLY A 371 -10.19 -11.43 -8.25
C GLY A 371 -10.38 -10.63 -9.55
N PRO A 372 -11.54 -9.98 -9.71
CA PRO A 372 -11.89 -9.23 -10.92
C PRO A 372 -11.02 -7.98 -11.08
N CYS A 373 -10.55 -7.75 -12.32
CA CYS A 373 -9.84 -6.54 -12.71
C CYS A 373 -10.78 -5.61 -13.49
N LEU A 374 -11.01 -4.41 -12.96
CA LEU A 374 -11.76 -3.33 -13.61
C LEU A 374 -10.76 -2.39 -14.27
N TYR A 375 -10.59 -2.54 -15.58
CA TYR A 375 -9.65 -1.76 -16.37
C TYR A 375 -10.32 -0.52 -16.93
N PHE A 376 -9.68 0.64 -16.81
CA PHE A 376 -10.12 1.90 -17.40
C PHE A 376 -9.09 2.36 -18.44
N ASN A 377 -9.53 2.70 -19.65
CA ASN A 377 -8.63 3.28 -20.66
C ASN A 377 -8.36 4.78 -20.38
N SER A 378 -7.53 5.42 -21.22
CA SER A 378 -7.20 6.85 -21.13
C SER A 378 -8.41 7.79 -21.25
N CYS A 379 -9.53 7.30 -21.77
CA CYS A 379 -10.81 8.03 -21.86
C CYS A 379 -11.77 7.70 -20.69
N TYR A 380 -11.28 7.05 -19.63
CA TYR A 380 -12.08 6.61 -18.47
C TYR A 380 -13.24 5.66 -18.80
N GLN A 381 -13.15 4.94 -19.92
CA GLN A 381 -14.12 3.90 -20.25
C GLN A 381 -13.71 2.59 -19.58
N GLY A 382 -14.61 2.06 -18.73
CA GLY A 382 -14.39 0.84 -17.97
C GLY A 382 -14.67 -0.44 -18.78
N LYS A 383 -13.78 -1.44 -18.64
CA LYS A 383 -13.98 -2.82 -19.13
C LYS A 383 -13.58 -3.79 -18.02
N VAL A 384 -14.40 -4.79 -17.77
CA VAL A 384 -14.02 -5.92 -16.90
C VAL A 384 -13.07 -6.81 -17.69
N ARG A 385 -11.84 -7.01 -17.20
CA ARG A 385 -10.86 -7.91 -17.82
C ARG A 385 -10.53 -9.07 -16.88
N ARG A 386 -10.32 -10.25 -17.43
CA ARG A 386 -9.63 -11.36 -16.74
C ARG A 386 -8.12 -11.15 -16.94
N CYS A 387 -7.32 -11.24 -15.86
CA CYS A 387 -5.85 -11.22 -15.96
C CYS A 387 -5.34 -12.41 -16.80
N PRO A 388 -4.18 -12.30 -17.50
CA PRO A 388 -3.09 -11.32 -17.30
C PRO A 388 -3.24 -10.00 -18.07
N LEU A 389 -2.73 -8.91 -17.48
CA LEU A 389 -2.42 -7.66 -18.18
C LEU A 389 -0.92 -7.71 -18.52
N ASP A 390 -0.56 -8.37 -19.62
CA ASP A 390 0.85 -8.50 -20.03
C ASP A 390 1.42 -7.17 -20.52
N ILE A 391 2.70 -6.92 -20.20
CA ILE A 391 3.48 -5.74 -20.67
C ILE A 391 3.55 -5.70 -22.20
N ILE A 392 3.42 -6.84 -22.88
CA ILE A 392 3.46 -6.93 -24.36
C ILE A 392 2.32 -6.15 -25.03
N SER A 393 1.24 -5.85 -24.30
CA SER A 393 0.15 -5.00 -24.79
C SER A 393 0.51 -3.50 -24.92
N LEU A 394 1.73 -3.08 -24.58
CA LEU A 394 2.24 -1.71 -24.76
C LEU A 394 2.84 -1.45 -26.15
N LEU A 395 2.97 -2.47 -27.01
CA LEU A 395 3.55 -2.34 -28.36
C LEU A 395 2.51 -2.24 -29.49
N PHE A 396 1.22 -2.17 -29.18
CA PHE A 396 0.15 -2.02 -30.18
C PHE A 396 -0.94 -1.05 -29.74
#